data_AF-G9KGD6-F1
#
_entry.id   AF-G9KGD6-F1
#
_cell.length_a   1.000
_cell.length_b   1.000
_cell.length_c   1.000
_cell.angle_alpha   90.00
_cell.angle_beta   90.00
_cell.angle_gamma   90.00
#
_symmetry.space_group_name_H-M   'P 1'
#
loop_
_entity.id
_entity.type
_entity.pdbx_description
1 polymer ?
#
loop_
_entity_poly.entity_id
_entity_poly.type
_entity_poly.pdbx_seq_one_letter_code
_entity_poly.pdbx_strand_id
1 'polypeptide(L)'
;ILFSMLPRASTSKEIDAGLLSIISFPAFAVEDMNLVNVTKNEIISKLQGRYGCCRFLRDGYKTPREDPNRLHYDPAELKLFENIECEWPVFWTYFIIDGVFTGDAVQVQEYREALEGILIRGKNGIHLVPELYAIPPNKVDEEYKNP
;
A
#
# COMPACT_ATOMS: atom_id res chain seq x y z
N ILE A 1 -27.72 -8.20 -10.28
CA ILE A 1 -26.74 -7.15 -9.92
C ILE A 1 -26.02 -7.65 -8.69
N LEU A 2 -24.74 -8.02 -8.80
CA LEU A 2 -23.95 -8.57 -7.70
C LEU A 2 -23.45 -7.41 -6.82
N PHE A 3 -24.03 -7.29 -5.63
CA PHE A 3 -23.65 -6.35 -4.55
C PHE A 3 -22.46 -6.87 -3.71
N SER A 4 -21.59 -7.70 -4.27
CA SER A 4 -20.48 -8.29 -3.52
C SER A 4 -19.23 -7.42 -3.60
N MET A 5 -18.48 -7.35 -2.50
CA MET A 5 -17.14 -6.74 -2.43
C MET A 5 -16.25 -7.15 -3.62
N LEU A 6 -15.36 -6.25 -4.02
CA LEU A 6 -14.37 -6.51 -5.07
C LEU A 6 -13.54 -7.77 -4.78
N PRO A 7 -13.07 -8.47 -5.82
CA PRO A 7 -12.37 -9.74 -5.69
C PRO A 7 -11.20 -9.64 -4.72
N ARG A 8 -11.22 -10.50 -3.69
CA ARG A 8 -10.15 -10.67 -2.71
C ARG A 8 -9.11 -11.65 -3.26
N ALA A 9 -7.83 -11.34 -3.10
CA ALA A 9 -6.74 -12.09 -3.74
C ALA A 9 -6.42 -13.46 -3.08
N SER A 10 -6.97 -13.76 -1.89
CA SER A 10 -7.03 -15.11 -1.27
C SER A 10 -7.74 -15.03 0.10
N THR A 11 -7.99 -16.16 0.76
CA THR A 11 -8.41 -16.22 2.17
C THR A 11 -7.39 -15.61 3.16
N SER A 12 -6.14 -15.40 2.75
CA SER A 12 -5.08 -14.76 3.55
C SER A 12 -4.83 -13.29 3.17
N LYS A 13 -5.52 -12.76 2.16
CA LYS A 13 -5.42 -11.37 1.69
C LYS A 13 -6.82 -10.75 1.72
N GLU A 14 -7.18 -10.19 2.87
CA GLU A 14 -8.51 -9.58 3.04
C GLU A 14 -8.72 -8.35 2.14
N ILE A 15 -7.64 -7.62 1.82
CA ILE A 15 -7.62 -6.41 1.00
C ILE A 15 -6.26 -6.26 0.29
N ASP A 16 -6.24 -5.65 -0.91
CA ASP A 16 -5.04 -5.40 -1.71
C ASP A 16 -5.04 -3.95 -2.22
N ALA A 17 -3.95 -3.20 -2.01
CA ALA A 17 -3.82 -1.80 -2.41
C ALA A 17 -3.79 -1.62 -3.94
N GLY A 18 -3.45 -2.67 -4.69
CA GLY A 18 -3.55 -2.70 -6.15
C GLY A 18 -4.98 -2.47 -6.67
N LEU A 19 -6.01 -2.67 -5.83
CA LEU A 19 -7.39 -2.33 -6.17
C LEU A 19 -7.57 -0.84 -6.48
N LEU A 20 -6.69 0.06 -6.02
CA LEU A 20 -6.69 1.47 -6.43
C LEU A 20 -6.63 1.64 -7.95
N SER A 21 -5.88 0.76 -8.64
CA SER A 21 -5.79 0.78 -10.12
C SER A 21 -7.09 0.39 -10.83
N ILE A 22 -7.99 -0.30 -10.11
CA ILE A 22 -9.27 -0.81 -10.61
C ILE A 22 -10.40 0.18 -10.30
N ILE A 23 -10.48 0.63 -9.05
CA ILE A 23 -11.54 1.53 -8.57
C ILE A 23 -11.32 2.99 -8.96
N SER A 24 -10.11 3.33 -9.39
CA SER A 24 -9.69 4.66 -9.79
C SER A 24 -8.79 4.55 -11.04
N PHE A 25 -7.84 5.47 -11.20
CA PHE A 25 -6.91 5.45 -12.32
C PHE A 25 -5.99 4.20 -12.30
N PRO A 26 -5.78 3.52 -13.43
CA PRO A 26 -6.22 3.90 -14.77
C PRO A 26 -7.57 3.34 -15.21
N ALA A 27 -8.15 2.36 -14.51
CA ALA A 27 -9.24 1.56 -15.07
C ALA A 27 -10.63 2.18 -14.90
N PHE A 28 -10.93 2.80 -13.76
CA PHE A 28 -12.26 3.31 -13.39
C PHE A 28 -13.37 2.26 -13.62
N ALA A 29 -13.09 1.00 -13.30
CA ALA A 29 -13.91 -0.14 -13.69
C ALA A 29 -15.15 -0.35 -12.79
N VAL A 30 -15.31 0.46 -11.74
CA VAL A 30 -16.37 0.33 -10.73
C VAL A 30 -17.22 1.58 -10.73
N GLU A 31 -18.50 1.44 -11.10
CA GLU A 31 -19.44 2.57 -11.19
C GLU A 31 -20.08 2.93 -9.85
N ASP A 32 -20.19 1.97 -8.91
CA ASP A 32 -20.78 2.21 -7.59
C ASP A 32 -19.80 2.97 -6.68
N MET A 33 -20.02 4.27 -6.54
CA MET A 33 -19.19 5.15 -5.71
C MET A 33 -19.19 4.78 -4.22
N ASN A 34 -20.25 4.16 -3.70
CA ASN A 34 -20.22 3.68 -2.31
C ASN A 34 -19.21 2.54 -2.17
N LEU A 35 -19.18 1.61 -3.13
CA LEU A 35 -18.22 0.51 -3.15
C LEU A 35 -16.79 1.02 -3.34
N VAL A 36 -16.58 2.00 -4.22
CA VAL A 36 -15.28 2.68 -4.40
C VAL A 36 -14.81 3.29 -3.08
N ASN A 37 -15.65 4.08 -2.41
CA ASN A 37 -15.31 4.75 -1.17
C ASN A 37 -15.05 3.77 -0.03
N VAL A 38 -15.87 2.73 0.13
CA VAL A 38 -15.65 1.68 1.13
C VAL A 38 -14.33 0.96 0.87
N THR A 39 -14.04 0.59 -0.38
CA THR A 39 -12.78 -0.10 -0.73
C THR A 39 -11.57 0.80 -0.45
N LYS A 40 -11.64 2.08 -0.84
CA LYS A 40 -10.58 3.07 -0.57
C LYS A 40 -10.34 3.23 0.93
N ASN A 41 -11.41 3.35 1.73
CA ASN A 41 -11.30 3.47 3.18
C ASN A 41 -10.76 2.20 3.86
N GLU A 42 -11.07 1.02 3.35
CA GLU A 42 -10.48 -0.23 3.83
C GLU A 42 -8.98 -0.30 3.53
N ILE A 43 -8.54 0.15 2.35
CA ILE A 43 -7.12 0.24 1.99
C ILE A 43 -6.40 1.23 2.92
N ILE A 44 -6.95 2.44 3.09
CA ILE A 44 -6.36 3.45 3.97
C ILE A 44 -6.29 2.93 5.41
N SER A 45 -7.38 2.38 5.94
CA SER A 45 -7.42 1.96 7.36
C SER A 45 -6.56 0.75 7.68
N LYS A 46 -6.36 -0.18 6.73
CA LYS A 46 -5.64 -1.44 6.98
C LYS A 46 -4.23 -1.51 6.42
N LEU A 47 -3.96 -0.79 5.33
CA LEU A 47 -2.71 -0.93 4.59
C LEU A 47 -1.84 0.32 4.64
N GLN A 48 -2.38 1.49 4.97
CA GLN A 48 -1.58 2.70 5.08
C GLN A 48 -0.69 2.67 6.33
N GLY A 49 0.57 3.04 6.11
CA GLY A 49 1.55 3.29 7.16
C GLY A 49 2.14 4.69 7.04
N ARG A 50 3.37 4.87 7.55
CA ARG A 50 4.00 6.19 7.69
C ARG A 50 4.64 6.73 6.42
N TYR A 51 4.94 5.87 5.47
CA TYR A 51 5.73 6.12 4.26
C TYR A 51 5.05 5.57 2.99
N GLY A 52 3.86 4.97 3.10
CA GLY A 52 3.12 4.45 1.96
C GLY A 52 1.99 3.53 2.38
N CYS A 53 1.65 2.57 1.52
CA CYS A 53 0.80 1.45 1.88
C CYS A 53 1.52 0.12 1.69
N CYS A 54 1.27 -0.87 2.54
CA CYS A 54 1.57 -2.26 2.22
C CYS A 54 0.73 -2.70 1.00
N ARG A 55 1.24 -3.62 0.17
CA ARG A 55 0.44 -4.14 -0.95
C ARG A 55 -0.77 -4.93 -0.46
N PHE A 56 -0.58 -5.71 0.60
CA PHE A 56 -1.61 -6.46 1.34
C PHE A 56 -1.07 -6.76 2.76
N LEU A 57 -1.93 -7.21 3.68
CA LEU A 57 -1.61 -7.33 5.13
C LEU A 57 -0.40 -8.22 5.49
N ARG A 58 -0.02 -9.15 4.63
CA ARG A 58 1.06 -10.12 4.86
C ARG A 58 2.13 -10.02 3.78
N ASP A 59 2.43 -8.79 3.41
CA ASP A 59 3.44 -8.50 2.41
C ASP A 59 4.84 -8.72 2.98
N GLY A 60 5.47 -9.83 2.58
CA GLY A 60 6.81 -10.20 3.04
C GLY A 60 7.95 -9.72 2.16
N TYR A 61 7.67 -9.06 1.04
CA TYR A 61 8.70 -8.79 0.03
C TYR A 61 9.75 -7.81 0.51
N LYS A 62 11.03 -8.17 0.34
CA LYS A 62 12.22 -7.45 0.83
C LYS A 62 12.17 -7.14 2.33
N THR A 63 11.34 -7.82 3.10
CA THR A 63 11.33 -7.69 4.56
C THR A 63 12.46 -8.52 5.18
N PRO A 64 12.93 -8.20 6.39
CA PRO A 64 13.98 -8.99 7.04
C PRO A 64 13.65 -10.46 7.31
N ARG A 65 12.37 -10.84 7.23
CA ARG A 65 11.91 -12.22 7.43
C ARG A 65 11.82 -13.01 6.12
N GLU A 66 11.97 -12.34 4.97
CA GLU A 66 11.92 -12.97 3.65
C GLU A 66 13.17 -13.85 3.41
N ASP A 67 12.98 -15.06 2.87
CA ASP A 67 14.05 -15.78 2.18
C ASP A 67 14.03 -15.45 0.67
N PRO A 68 14.98 -14.63 0.16
CA PRO A 68 14.97 -14.18 -1.23
C PRO A 68 15.29 -15.31 -2.23
N ASN A 69 15.72 -16.48 -1.78
CA ASN A 69 16.05 -17.61 -2.66
C ASN A 69 14.83 -18.50 -2.96
N ARG A 70 13.68 -18.25 -2.31
CA ARG A 70 12.46 -19.04 -2.48
C ARG A 70 11.49 -18.35 -3.43
N LEU A 71 10.91 -19.13 -4.35
CA LEU A 71 9.91 -18.63 -5.30
C LEU A 71 8.56 -18.34 -4.65
N HIS A 72 8.20 -19.09 -3.60
CA HIS A 72 6.93 -19.00 -2.91
C HIS A 72 7.13 -19.07 -1.39
N TYR A 73 6.34 -18.29 -0.65
CA TYR A 73 6.32 -18.33 0.80
C TYR A 73 5.65 -19.59 1.32
N ASP A 74 6.17 -20.11 2.43
CA ASP A 74 5.49 -21.19 3.15
C ASP A 74 4.24 -20.63 3.86
N PRO A 75 3.11 -21.37 3.93
CA PRO A 75 1.96 -20.94 4.70
C PRO A 75 2.26 -20.52 6.15
N ALA A 76 3.24 -21.16 6.80
CA ALA A 76 3.67 -20.80 8.16
C ALA A 76 4.45 -19.47 8.20
N GLU A 77 5.17 -19.14 7.12
CA GLU A 77 5.97 -17.92 6.99
C GLU A 77 5.09 -16.68 6.78
N LEU A 78 3.94 -16.83 6.11
CA LEU A 78 3.01 -15.71 5.86
C LEU A 78 2.56 -14.99 7.14
N LYS A 79 2.49 -15.71 8.27
CA LYS A 79 2.14 -15.11 9.56
C LYS A 79 3.25 -14.22 10.12
N LEU A 80 4.51 -14.46 9.74
CA LEU A 80 5.64 -13.62 10.12
C LEU A 80 5.61 -12.27 9.39
N PHE A 81 4.91 -12.16 8.26
CA PHE A 81 4.78 -10.91 7.52
C PHE A 81 3.61 -10.04 8.01
N GLU A 82 2.86 -10.48 9.00
CA GLU A 82 1.82 -9.68 9.63
C GLU A 82 2.49 -8.67 10.57
N ASN A 83 2.11 -7.38 10.47
CA ASN A 83 2.64 -6.29 11.29
C ASN A 83 4.16 -6.09 11.19
N ILE A 84 4.74 -6.27 10.00
CA ILE A 84 6.11 -5.84 9.68
C ILE A 84 6.06 -4.78 8.58
N GLU A 85 6.84 -3.71 8.73
CA GLU A 85 6.92 -2.64 7.73
C GLU A 85 7.29 -3.20 6.34
N CYS A 86 6.40 -2.96 5.37
CA CYS A 86 6.60 -3.25 3.94
C CYS A 86 5.82 -2.22 3.11
N GLU A 87 6.14 -0.95 3.30
CA GLU A 87 5.33 0.17 2.82
C GLU A 87 5.82 0.71 1.48
N TRP A 88 4.91 0.84 0.52
CA TRP A 88 5.21 1.29 -0.84
C TRP A 88 4.67 2.71 -1.07
N PRO A 89 5.55 3.72 -1.21
CA PRO A 89 5.16 5.10 -1.50
C PRO A 89 4.33 5.28 -2.76
N VAL A 90 4.44 4.36 -3.72
CA VAL A 90 3.70 4.42 -4.99
C VAL A 90 2.19 4.52 -4.77
N PHE A 91 1.63 3.91 -3.72
CA PHE A 91 0.19 3.97 -3.47
C PHE A 91 -0.31 5.36 -3.06
N TRP A 92 0.54 6.19 -2.44
CA TRP A 92 0.20 7.60 -2.24
C TRP A 92 0.07 8.36 -3.56
N THR A 93 0.84 7.99 -4.60
CA THR A 93 0.66 8.59 -5.92
C THR A 93 -0.70 8.25 -6.53
N TYR A 94 -1.24 7.05 -6.26
CA TYR A 94 -2.60 6.69 -6.64
C TYR A 94 -3.64 7.55 -5.91
N PHE A 95 -3.48 7.83 -4.61
CA PHE A 95 -4.39 8.74 -3.90
C PHE A 95 -4.31 10.19 -4.42
N ILE A 96 -3.13 10.67 -4.80
CA ILE A 96 -3.00 11.98 -5.45
C ILE A 96 -3.79 12.00 -6.76
N ILE A 97 -3.61 10.99 -7.61
CA ILE A 97 -4.30 10.90 -8.91
C ILE A 97 -5.82 10.76 -8.71
N ASP A 98 -6.25 9.90 -7.79
CA ASP A 98 -7.65 9.73 -7.40
C ASP A 98 -8.29 11.06 -6.96
N GLY A 99 -7.58 11.82 -6.12
CA GLY A 99 -8.02 13.13 -5.65
C GLY A 99 -8.15 14.14 -6.80
N VAL A 100 -7.24 14.10 -7.78
CA VAL A 100 -7.32 14.94 -8.99
C VAL A 100 -8.58 14.61 -9.80
N PHE A 101 -8.89 13.32 -10.03
CA PHE A 101 -10.07 12.92 -10.79
C PHE A 101 -11.39 13.16 -10.06
N THR A 102 -11.39 13.10 -8.73
CA THR A 102 -12.58 13.32 -7.89
C THR A 102 -12.78 14.79 -7.50
N GLY A 103 -11.81 15.66 -7.78
CA GLY A 103 -11.84 17.07 -7.37
C GLY A 103 -11.57 17.30 -5.88
N ASP A 104 -11.05 16.29 -5.17
CA ASP A 104 -10.70 16.37 -3.75
C ASP A 104 -9.33 17.01 -3.56
N ALA A 105 -9.32 18.34 -3.50
CA ALA A 105 -8.10 19.12 -3.30
C ALA A 105 -7.42 18.86 -1.94
N VAL A 106 -8.18 18.43 -0.92
CA VAL A 106 -7.64 18.14 0.41
C VAL A 106 -6.83 16.85 0.36
N GLN A 107 -7.40 15.77 -0.20
CA GLN A 107 -6.70 14.51 -0.43
C GLN A 107 -5.42 14.72 -1.26
N VAL A 108 -5.52 15.51 -2.33
CA VAL A 108 -4.37 15.83 -3.20
C VAL A 108 -3.25 16.51 -2.42
N GLN A 109 -3.58 17.48 -1.57
CA GLN A 109 -2.57 18.22 -0.81
C GLN A 109 -1.93 17.35 0.27
N GLU A 110 -2.73 16.59 1.01
CA GLU A 110 -2.26 15.69 2.07
C GLU A 110 -1.21 14.70 1.55
N TYR A 111 -1.53 13.97 0.48
CA TYR A 111 -0.59 12.98 -0.06
C TYR A 111 0.58 13.61 -0.83
N ARG A 112 0.46 14.83 -1.36
CA ARG A 112 1.62 15.57 -1.90
C ARG A 112 2.61 15.94 -0.81
N GLU A 113 2.12 16.45 0.31
CA GLU A 113 2.97 16.81 1.46
C GLU A 113 3.66 15.56 2.03
N ALA A 114 2.90 14.47 2.19
CA ALA A 114 3.45 13.19 2.63
C ALA A 114 4.55 12.68 1.68
N LEU A 115 4.30 12.72 0.36
CA LEU A 115 5.27 12.30 -0.65
C LEU A 115 6.52 13.19 -0.65
N GLU A 116 6.36 14.52 -0.58
CA GLU A 116 7.48 15.48 -0.52
C GLU A 116 8.39 15.21 0.68
N GLY A 117 7.83 14.77 1.81
CA GLY A 117 8.57 14.39 3.01
C GLY A 117 9.53 13.20 2.83
N ILE A 118 9.31 12.37 1.80
CA ILE A 118 10.10 11.15 1.54
C ILE A 118 10.87 11.16 0.22
N LEU A 119 10.70 12.19 -0.62
CA LEU A 119 11.40 12.30 -1.89
C LEU A 119 12.92 12.41 -1.68
N ILE A 120 13.67 11.61 -2.45
CA ILE A 120 15.13 11.66 -2.47
C ILE A 120 15.55 12.63 -3.59
N ARG A 121 16.36 13.64 -3.22
CA ARG A 121 16.95 14.57 -4.19
C ARG A 121 18.11 13.89 -4.91
N GLY A 122 17.83 13.42 -6.13
CA GLY A 122 18.81 12.83 -7.02
C GLY A 122 19.72 13.87 -7.70
N LYS A 123 20.59 13.38 -8.59
CA LYS A 123 21.46 14.25 -9.40
C LYS A 123 20.62 15.08 -10.37
N ASN A 124 21.12 16.26 -10.72
CA ASN A 124 20.51 17.16 -11.71
C ASN A 124 19.07 17.61 -11.38
N GLY A 125 18.71 17.67 -10.10
CA GLY A 125 17.39 18.15 -9.66
C GLY A 125 16.24 17.14 -9.88
N ILE A 126 16.55 15.89 -10.21
CA ILE A 126 15.54 14.82 -10.33
C ILE A 126 15.14 14.38 -8.92
N HIS A 127 13.84 14.44 -8.63
CA HIS A 127 13.28 13.84 -7.42
C HIS A 127 12.99 12.35 -7.68
N LEU A 128 13.40 11.50 -6.74
CA LEU A 128 13.21 10.07 -6.78
C LEU A 128 12.24 9.65 -5.68
N VAL A 129 11.27 8.82 -6.04
CA VAL A 129 10.37 8.17 -5.09
C VAL A 129 11.02 6.86 -4.65
N PRO A 130 11.15 6.59 -3.34
CA PRO A 130 11.63 5.29 -2.86
C PRO A 130 10.71 4.17 -3.33
N GLU A 131 11.29 3.02 -3.68
CA GLU A 131 10.51 1.84 -4.08
C GLU A 131 9.67 1.32 -2.90
N LEU A 132 10.31 1.17 -1.74
CA LEU A 132 9.79 0.47 -0.56
C LEU A 132 10.50 0.97 0.71
N TYR A 133 9.76 1.03 1.81
CA TYR A 133 10.28 1.12 3.18
C TYR A 133 10.13 -0.23 3.88
N ALA A 134 11.21 -0.66 4.53
CA ALA A 134 11.25 -1.87 5.31
C ALA A 134 12.15 -1.67 6.54
N ILE A 135 11.75 -2.27 7.66
CA ILE A 135 12.46 -2.15 8.92
C ILE A 135 13.85 -2.85 8.84
N PRO A 136 14.90 -2.34 9.51
CA PRO A 136 16.17 -3.05 9.62
C PRO A 136 16.03 -4.40 10.36
N PRO A 137 16.84 -5.43 10.01
CA PRO A 137 16.73 -6.76 10.64
C PRO A 137 16.85 -6.78 12.16
N ASN A 138 17.64 -5.88 12.74
CA ASN A 138 17.83 -5.77 14.19
C ASN A 138 16.67 -5.07 14.93
N LYS A 139 15.64 -4.60 14.21
CA LYS A 139 14.51 -3.86 14.76
C LYS A 139 13.17 -4.58 14.63
N VAL A 140 13.16 -5.76 14.02
CA VAL A 140 11.95 -6.56 13.77
C VAL A 140 11.20 -6.92 15.06
N ASP A 141 11.91 -7.29 16.13
CA ASP A 141 11.26 -7.68 17.39
C ASP A 141 10.66 -6.48 18.14
N GLU A 142 11.16 -5.26 17.89
CA GLU A 142 10.56 -4.02 18.41
C GLU A 142 9.30 -3.67 17.61
N GLU A 143 9.38 -3.76 16.28
CA GLU A 143 8.27 -3.55 15.35
C GLU A 143 7.06 -4.43 15.72
N TYR A 144 7.24 -5.74 15.89
CA TYR A 144 6.11 -6.62 16.25
C TYR A 144 5.41 -6.27 17.57
N LYS A 145 6.11 -5.59 18.49
CA LYS A 145 5.52 -5.16 19.77
C LYS A 145 4.78 -3.84 19.63
N ASN A 146 5.19 -3.00 18.68
CA ASN A 146 4.63 -1.67 18.44
C ASN A 146 4.75 -1.32 16.94
N PRO A 147 3.91 -1.93 16.09
CA PRO A 147 3.88 -1.67 14.66
C PRO A 147 3.38 -0.24 14.37
#